data_AF-A0A1V4BVV8-F1
#
_entry.id   AF-A0A1V4BVV8-F1
#
_cell.length_a   1.000
_cell.length_b   1.000
_cell.length_c   1.000
_cell.angle_alpha   90.00
_cell.angle_beta   90.00
_cell.angle_gamma   90.00
#
_symmetry.space_group_name_H-M   'P 1'
#
loop_
_entity.id
_entity.type
_entity.pdbx_description
1 polymer ?
#
loop_
_entity_poly.entity_id
_entity_poly.type
_entity_poly.pdbx_seq_one_letter_code
_entity_poly.pdbx_strand_id
1 'polypeptide(L)'
;MQAILLSREEVAQRAEKLYESRIRQEVEVEENIGKMVIIDIETGDYKVDENGLHAADLLREKHPHARLFGIKIGYNVAAAFGGGVMERVS
;
A
#
# COMPACT_ATOMS: atom_id res chain seq x y z
N MET A 1 -2.81 15.82 15.38
CA MET A 1 -3.53 14.57 15.08
C MET A 1 -3.51 13.72 16.35
N GLN A 2 -4.66 13.27 16.85
CA GLN A 2 -4.68 12.32 17.96
C GLN A 2 -4.12 10.98 17.46
N ALA A 3 -3.26 10.33 18.25
CA ALA A 3 -2.77 9.00 17.92
C ALA A 3 -3.90 7.99 18.14
N ILE A 4 -4.59 7.62 17.06
CA ILE A 4 -5.50 6.47 17.10
C ILE A 4 -4.61 5.23 17.18
N LEU A 5 -4.63 4.53 18.30
CA LEU A 5 -3.98 3.24 18.42
C LEU A 5 -4.83 2.25 17.62
N LEU A 6 -4.36 1.87 16.43
CA LEU A 6 -5.01 0.84 15.62
C LEU A 6 -4.20 -0.44 15.75
N SER A 7 -4.88 -1.57 15.80
CA SER A 7 -4.25 -2.87 15.60
C SER A 7 -3.69 -2.98 14.17
N ARG A 8 -2.85 -3.99 13.94
CA ARG A 8 -2.31 -4.25 12.58
C ARG A 8 -3.44 -4.61 11.61
N GLU A 9 -4.46 -5.29 12.10
CA GLU A 9 -5.63 -5.71 11.35
C GLU A 9 -6.50 -4.51 10.96
N GLU A 10 -6.72 -3.57 11.88
CA GLU A 10 -7.46 -2.32 11.58
C GLU A 10 -6.71 -1.44 10.58
N VAL A 11 -5.38 -1.39 10.68
CA VAL A 11 -4.52 -0.73 9.69
C VAL A 11 -4.69 -1.36 8.30
N ALA A 12 -4.61 -2.68 8.22
CA ALA A 12 -4.74 -3.41 6.96
C ALA A 12 -6.14 -3.21 6.34
N GLN A 13 -7.21 -3.35 7.12
CA GLN A 13 -8.59 -3.13 6.67
C GLN A 13 -8.82 -1.71 6.14
N ARG A 14 -8.26 -0.70 6.82
CA ARG A 14 -8.36 0.69 6.37
C ARG A 14 -7.60 0.91 5.06
N ALA A 15 -6.39 0.35 4.93
CA ALA A 15 -5.59 0.42 3.71
C ALA A 15 -6.28 -0.27 2.54
N GLU A 16 -6.81 -1.49 2.74
CA GLU A 16 -7.56 -2.25 1.74
C GLU A 16 -8.80 -1.50 1.27
N LYS A 17 -9.57 -0.92 2.21
CA LYS A 17 -10.72 -0.09 1.86
C LYS A 17 -10.32 1.12 1.01
N LEU A 18 -9.24 1.82 1.34
CA LEU A 18 -8.72 2.93 0.54
C LEU A 18 -8.25 2.46 -0.85
N TYR A 19 -7.62 1.29 -0.91
CA TYR A 19 -7.18 0.69 -2.16
C TYR A 19 -8.37 0.38 -3.08
N GLU A 20 -9.29 -0.46 -2.64
CA GLU A 20 -10.42 -0.92 -3.45
C GLU A 20 -11.38 0.20 -3.85
N SER A 21 -11.66 1.14 -2.93
CA SER A 21 -12.68 2.17 -3.20
C SER A 21 -12.21 3.31 -4.12
N ARG A 22 -10.89 3.50 -4.27
CA ARG A 22 -10.35 4.64 -5.02
C ARG A 22 -9.03 4.29 -5.72
N ILE A 23 -8.00 3.96 -4.94
CA ILE A 23 -6.62 3.94 -5.44
C ILE A 23 -6.43 2.90 -6.54
N ARG A 24 -7.07 1.74 -6.45
CA ARG A 24 -6.98 0.65 -7.42
C ARG A 24 -7.33 1.11 -8.84
N GLN A 25 -8.36 1.93 -9.00
CA GLN A 25 -8.78 2.47 -10.30
C GLN A 25 -7.74 3.41 -10.93
N GLU A 26 -6.87 4.01 -10.10
CA GLU A 26 -5.84 4.96 -10.53
C GLU A 26 -4.49 4.26 -10.77
N VAL A 27 -4.21 3.17 -10.06
CA VAL A 27 -2.86 2.55 -10.05
C VAL A 27 -2.80 1.19 -10.72
N GLU A 28 -3.89 0.45 -10.87
CA GLU A 28 -3.89 -0.88 -11.50
C GLU A 28 -3.97 -0.77 -13.04
N VAL A 29 -2.96 -0.11 -13.59
CA VAL A 29 -2.68 -0.02 -15.02
C VAL A 29 -1.49 -0.92 -15.37
N GLU A 30 -1.36 -1.27 -16.66
CA GLU A 30 -0.35 -2.23 -17.14
C GLU A 30 1.07 -1.88 -16.68
N GLU A 31 1.43 -0.59 -16.72
CA GLU A 31 2.79 -0.14 -16.36
C GLU A 31 3.11 -0.26 -14.85
N ASN A 32 2.09 -0.50 -14.02
CA ASN A 32 2.22 -0.54 -12.57
C ASN A 32 1.99 -1.92 -11.97
N ILE A 33 1.51 -2.90 -12.76
CA ILE A 33 1.34 -4.28 -12.28
C ILE A 33 2.67 -4.79 -11.72
N GLY A 34 2.62 -5.33 -10.50
CA GLY A 34 3.80 -5.84 -9.80
C GLY A 34 4.66 -4.77 -9.12
N LYS A 35 4.37 -3.47 -9.26
CA LYS A 35 4.93 -2.44 -8.39
C LYS A 35 4.23 -2.44 -7.03
N MET A 36 4.79 -1.68 -6.09
CA MET A 36 4.18 -1.44 -4.78
C MET A 36 3.47 -0.09 -4.79
N VAL A 37 2.24 -0.07 -4.27
CA VAL A 37 1.63 1.18 -3.79
C VAL A 37 1.79 1.25 -2.27
N ILE A 38 2.33 2.37 -1.79
CA ILE A 38 2.41 2.68 -0.37
C ILE A 38 1.36 3.72 -0.04
N ILE A 39 0.54 3.44 0.95
CA ILE A 39 -0.60 4.25 1.36
C ILE A 39 -0.33 4.73 2.79
N ASP A 40 -0.36 6.03 3.03
CA ASP A 40 -0.52 6.57 4.37
C ASP A 40 -2.00 6.47 4.75
N ILE A 41 -2.32 5.54 5.65
CA ILE A 41 -3.72 5.24 5.96
C ILE A 41 -4.42 6.38 6.69
N GLU A 42 -3.66 7.26 7.37
CA GLU A 42 -4.25 8.36 8.14
C GLU A 42 -4.79 9.46 7.23
N THR A 43 -4.06 9.76 6.16
CA THR A 43 -4.36 10.84 5.22
C THR A 43 -5.01 10.35 3.93
N GLY A 44 -4.79 9.09 3.57
CA GLY A 44 -5.15 8.53 2.28
C GLY A 44 -4.19 8.93 1.14
N ASP A 45 -3.10 9.65 1.44
CA ASP A 45 -2.05 9.90 0.45
C ASP A 45 -1.37 8.59 0.06
N TYR A 46 -0.98 8.45 -1.20
CA TYR A 46 -0.28 7.27 -1.67
C TYR A 46 0.78 7.59 -2.72
N LYS A 47 1.73 6.67 -2.89
CA LYS A 47 2.76 6.71 -3.94
C LYS A 47 3.01 5.31 -4.47
N VAL A 48 3.28 5.23 -5.78
CA VAL A 48 3.69 3.99 -6.45
C VAL A 48 5.19 4.01 -6.67
N ASP A 49 5.84 2.89 -6.39
CA ASP A 49 7.28 2.69 -6.56
C ASP A 49 7.57 1.21 -6.81
N GLU A 50 8.72 0.88 -7.41
CA GLU A 50 9.06 -0.50 -7.80
C GLU A 50 9.04 -1.48 -6.63
N ASN A 51 9.61 -1.06 -5.48
CA ASN A 51 9.66 -1.86 -4.26
C ASN A 51 9.01 -1.17 -3.06
N GLY A 52 8.62 0.10 -3.19
CA GLY A 52 7.90 0.85 -2.17
C GLY A 52 8.78 1.63 -1.20
N LEU A 53 10.11 1.48 -1.25
CA LEU A 53 11.01 2.14 -0.29
C LEU A 53 11.04 3.65 -0.52
N HIS A 54 11.25 4.08 -1.77
CA HIS A 54 11.31 5.50 -2.10
C HIS A 54 9.93 6.16 -1.92
N ALA A 55 8.85 5.45 -2.23
CA ALA A 55 7.49 5.91 -1.95
C ALA A 55 7.26 6.14 -0.44
N ALA A 56 7.74 5.23 0.41
CA ALA A 56 7.61 5.35 1.85
C ALA A 56 8.40 6.55 2.41
N ASP A 57 9.62 6.78 1.93
CA ASP A 57 10.45 7.90 2.36
C ASP A 57 9.78 9.24 2.03
N LEU A 58 9.32 9.43 0.79
CA LEU A 58 8.61 10.64 0.38
C LEU A 58 7.32 10.89 1.18
N LEU A 59 6.60 9.84 1.56
CA LEU A 59 5.40 9.97 2.39
C LEU A 59 5.75 10.36 3.83
N ARG A 60 6.86 9.84 4.38
CA ARG A 60 7.34 10.20 5.73
C ARG A 60 7.90 11.62 5.79
N GLU A 61 8.55 12.09 4.73
CA GLU A 61 9.01 13.47 4.61
C GLU A 61 7.82 14.45 4.66
N LYS A 62 6.73 14.12 3.95
CA LYS A 62 5.50 14.91 3.96
C LYS A 62 4.73 14.79 5.28
N HIS A 63 4.67 13.58 5.83
CA HIS A 63 3.90 13.22 7.03
C HIS A 63 4.81 12.50 8.03
N PRO A 64 5.47 13.22 8.97
CA PRO A 64 6.43 12.62 9.91
C PRO A 64 5.85 11.52 10.83
N HIS A 65 4.52 11.42 10.91
CA HIS A 65 3.79 10.40 11.67
C HIS A 65 2.96 9.48 10.76
N ALA A 66 3.32 9.38 9.48
CA ALA A 66 2.63 8.55 8.51
C ALA A 66 2.51 7.11 9.01
N ARG A 67 1.32 6.53 8.83
CA ARG A 67 1.09 5.12 9.10
C ARG A 67 0.94 4.40 7.77
N LEU A 68 2.07 3.89 7.29
CA LEU A 68 2.19 3.35 5.95
C LEU A 68 1.76 1.89 5.88
N PHE A 69 1.08 1.54 4.79
CA PHE A 69 0.76 0.17 4.42
C PHE A 69 1.05 -0.06 2.93
N GLY A 70 1.65 -1.20 2.59
CA GLY A 70 2.08 -1.51 1.23
C GLY A 70 1.26 -2.62 0.59
N ILE A 71 0.83 -2.42 -0.65
CA ILE A 71 0.10 -3.40 -1.46
C ILE A 71 0.84 -3.61 -2.78
N LYS A 72 0.99 -4.87 -3.21
CA LYS A 72 1.53 -5.22 -4.53
C LYS A 72 0.41 -5.13 -5.55
N ILE A 73 0.54 -4.21 -6.49
CA ILE A 73 -0.52 -3.92 -7.45
C ILE A 73 -0.78 -5.15 -8.30
N GLY A 74 -2.01 -5.66 -8.23
CA GLY A 74 -2.46 -6.82 -8.98
C GLY A 74 -2.09 -8.19 -8.38
N TYR A 75 -1.55 -8.28 -7.17
CA TYR A 75 -1.20 -9.58 -6.58
C TYR A 75 -1.85 -9.78 -5.21
N ASN A 76 -2.15 -11.04 -4.87
CA ASN A 76 -2.76 -11.42 -3.60
C ASN A 76 -1.84 -11.24 -2.38
N VAL A 77 -0.52 -11.13 -2.60
CA VAL A 77 0.48 -10.95 -1.54
C VAL A 77 1.51 -9.90 -1.93
N ALA A 78 2.10 -9.25 -0.92
CA ALA A 78 3.15 -8.25 -1.13
C ALA A 78 4.46 -8.87 -1.67
N ALA A 79 4.81 -10.04 -1.14
CA ALA A 79 5.98 -10.82 -1.48
C ALA A 79 5.78 -12.29 -1.08
N ALA A 80 6.54 -13.18 -1.70
CA ALA A 80 6.60 -14.59 -1.32
C ALA A 80 8.05 -15.01 -1.06
N PHE A 81 8.24 -15.94 -0.12
CA PHE A 81 9.54 -16.48 0.27
C PHE A 81 9.51 -18.01 0.24
N GLY A 82 10.67 -18.66 0.06
CA GLY A 82 10.81 -20.11 0.24
C GLY A 82 9.93 -20.98 -0.67
N GLY A 83 9.64 -20.52 -1.89
CA GLY A 83 8.75 -21.24 -2.82
C GLY A 83 7.26 -20.90 -2.70
N GLY A 84 6.89 -19.92 -1.87
CA GLY A 84 5.53 -19.37 -1.87
C GLY A 84 5.13 -18.82 -3.25
N VAL A 85 3.85 -18.95 -3.59
CA VAL A 85 3.30 -18.53 -4.89
C VAL A 85 2.64 -17.16 -4.74
N MET A 86 2.91 -16.29 -5.71
CA MET A 86 2.19 -15.02 -5.87
C MET A 86 1.18 -15.19 -7.00
N GLU A 87 -0.09 -14.90 -6.73
CA GLU A 87 -1.17 -15.05 -7.70
C GLU A 87 -1.66 -13.68 -8.15
N ARG A 88 -1.89 -13.53 -9.46
CA ARG A 88 -2.54 -12.35 -10.00
C ARG A 88 -4.00 -12.35 -9.55
N VAL A 89 -4.44 -11.23 -9.02
CA VAL A 89 -5.85 -10.96 -8.73
C VAL A 89 -6.39 -10.02 -9.81
N SER A 90 -7.55 -10.37 -10.36
CA SER A 90 -8.26 -9.60 -11.39
C SER A 90 -9.19 -8.56 -10.80
#